data_AF-A0A314Z189-F1
#
_entry.id   AF-A0A314Z189-F1
#
_cell.length_a   1.000
_cell.length_b   1.000
_cell.length_c   1.000
_cell.angle_alpha   90.00
_cell.angle_beta   90.00
_cell.angle_gamma   90.00
#
_symmetry.space_group_name_H-M   'P 1'
#
loop_
_entity.id
_entity.type
_entity.pdbx_description
1 polymer ?
#
loop_
_entity_poly.entity_id
_entity_poly.type
_entity_poly.pdbx_seq_one_letter_code
_entity_poly.pdbx_strand_id
1 'polypeptide(L)'
;MFTQDEDIVKWVKKQLQKGQITELLEPGLLELDPESTEWEEFLLGVKVGLLCTAPDPLDRPTMSDIVFMLEGCRVGPDIPSSADPTSQPSPA
;
A
#
# COMPACT_ATOMS: atom_id res chain seq x y z
N MET A 1 -15.86 -0.54 13.47
CA MET A 1 -17.14 -0.31 12.77
C MET A 1 -17.19 1.12 12.28
N PHE A 2 -17.51 1.32 11.00
CA PHE A 2 -17.66 2.66 10.40
C PHE A 2 -18.90 3.37 10.96
N THR A 3 -18.78 4.64 11.32
CA THR A 3 -19.96 5.48 11.58
C THR A 3 -20.53 5.98 10.25
N GLN A 4 -21.79 6.43 10.24
CA GLN A 4 -22.53 6.80 9.02
C GLN A 4 -21.87 7.92 8.17
N ASP A 5 -20.90 8.66 8.74
CA ASP A 5 -20.14 9.75 8.11
C ASP A 5 -18.64 9.44 7.88
N GLU A 6 -18.18 8.24 8.24
CA GLU A 6 -16.76 7.84 8.20
C GLU A 6 -16.52 6.82 7.09
N ASP A 7 -15.84 7.23 6.02
CA ASP A 7 -15.33 6.33 4.99
C ASP A 7 -14.05 5.61 5.43
N ILE A 8 -13.67 4.57 4.68
CA ILE A 8 -12.49 3.76 5.00
C ILE A 8 -11.21 4.57 5.04
N VAL A 9 -11.05 5.58 4.18
CA VAL A 9 -9.82 6.39 4.13
C VAL A 9 -9.70 7.23 5.41
N LYS A 10 -10.81 7.87 5.84
CA LYS A 10 -10.85 8.62 7.11
C LYS A 10 -10.61 7.72 8.30
N TRP A 11 -11.22 6.54 8.33
CA TRP A 11 -11.06 5.58 9.41
C TRP A 11 -9.61 5.10 9.51
N VAL A 12 -8.98 4.67 8.40
CA VAL A 12 -7.58 4.22 8.39
C VAL A 12 -6.64 5.33 8.91
N LYS A 13 -6.81 6.57 8.42
CA LYS A 13 -6.02 7.73 8.90
C LYS A 13 -6.13 7.92 10.40
N LYS A 14 -7.34 7.81 10.96
CA LYS A 14 -7.61 7.93 12.39
C LYS A 14 -6.95 6.81 13.21
N GLN A 15 -6.95 5.58 12.72
CA GLN A 15 -6.26 4.47 13.42
C GLN A 15 -4.75 4.66 13.45
N LEU A 16 -4.14 5.13 12.36
CA LEU A 16 -2.72 5.48 12.33
C LEU A 16 -2.37 6.59 13.32
N GLN A 17 -3.18 7.66 13.38
CA GLN A 17 -2.95 8.77 14.32
C GLN A 17 -3.06 8.34 15.78
N LYS A 18 -3.89 7.33 16.07
CA LYS A 18 -4.03 6.75 17.41
C LYS A 18 -3.00 5.66 17.71
N GLY A 19 -2.20 5.24 16.74
CA GLY A 19 -1.31 4.07 16.87
C GLY A 19 -2.05 2.72 16.91
N GLN A 20 -3.33 2.66 16.52
CA GLN A 20 -4.15 1.44 16.51
C GLN A 20 -3.99 0.68 15.18
N ILE A 21 -2.75 0.42 14.77
CA ILE A 21 -2.44 -0.17 13.45
C ILE A 21 -2.98 -1.60 13.34
N THR A 22 -2.98 -2.37 14.43
CA THR A 22 -3.48 -3.75 14.47
C THR A 22 -4.96 -3.86 14.12
N GLU A 23 -5.75 -2.80 14.32
CA GLU A 23 -7.17 -2.74 13.91
C GLU A 23 -7.33 -2.76 12.39
N LEU A 24 -6.28 -2.45 11.62
CA LEU A 24 -6.29 -2.50 10.16
C LEU A 24 -6.16 -3.93 9.62
N LEU A 25 -5.79 -4.89 10.47
CA LEU A 25 -5.63 -6.29 10.10
C LEU A 25 -6.90 -7.07 10.44
N GLU A 26 -7.29 -7.98 9.56
CA GLU A 26 -8.36 -8.93 9.84
C GLU A 26 -7.85 -9.97 10.85
N PRO A 27 -8.48 -10.09 12.04
CA PRO A 27 -8.04 -11.03 13.06
C PRO A 27 -8.05 -12.47 12.55
N GLY A 28 -6.93 -13.18 12.72
CA GLY A 28 -6.79 -14.59 12.33
C GLY A 28 -6.55 -14.82 10.83
N LEU A 29 -6.51 -13.77 10.00
CA LEU A 29 -6.11 -13.88 8.60
C LEU A 29 -4.60 -13.65 8.42
N LEU A 30 -4.03 -12.69 9.16
CA LEU A 30 -2.64 -12.32 9.10
C LEU A 30 -2.14 -11.93 10.49
N GLU A 31 -1.08 -12.58 10.94
CA GLU A 31 -0.36 -12.21 12.16
C GLU A 31 0.98 -11.64 11.74
N LEU A 32 1.17 -10.34 11.96
CA LEU A 32 2.42 -9.65 11.69
C LEU A 32 3.09 -9.34 13.02
N ASP A 33 4.36 -9.71 13.13
CA ASP A 33 5.20 -9.29 14.25
C ASP A 33 5.57 -7.80 14.04
N PRO A 34 5.28 -6.90 15.01
CA PRO A 34 5.62 -5.48 14.90
C PRO A 34 7.10 -5.17 14.68
N GLU A 35 8.00 -6.12 14.93
CA GLU A 35 9.45 -5.99 14.69
C GLU A 35 9.91 -6.59 13.34
N SER A 36 9.00 -7.15 12.54
CA SER A 36 9.35 -7.82 11.28
C SER A 36 9.37 -6.87 10.07
N THR A 37 10.08 -7.27 9.02
CA THR A 37 10.10 -6.54 7.75
C THR A 37 8.71 -6.51 7.11
N GLU A 38 7.93 -7.57 7.21
CA GLU A 38 6.54 -7.62 6.69
C GLU A 38 5.64 -6.56 7.35
N TRP A 39 5.87 -6.24 8.63
CA TRP A 39 5.17 -5.14 9.29
C TRP A 39 5.54 -3.78 8.71
N GLU A 40 6.83 -3.57 8.39
CA GLU A 40 7.30 -2.35 7.72
C GLU A 40 6.72 -2.22 6.31
N GLU A 41 6.70 -3.32 5.55
CA GLU A 41 6.09 -3.38 4.21
C GLU A 41 4.59 -3.10 4.25
N PHE A 42 3.87 -3.70 5.21
CA PHE A 42 2.45 -3.44 5.44
C PHE A 42 2.20 -1.95 5.73
N LEU A 43 2.98 -1.37 6.65
CA LEU A 43 2.89 0.05 6.98
C LEU A 43 3.20 0.96 5.79
N LEU A 44 4.18 0.59 4.96
CA LEU A 44 4.47 1.33 3.74
C LEU A 44 3.30 1.26 2.76
N GLY A 45 2.74 0.06 2.53
CA GLY A 45 1.57 -0.13 1.66
C GLY A 45 0.38 0.71 2.10
N VAL A 46 0.10 0.75 3.41
CA VAL A 46 -0.94 1.61 3.98
C VAL A 46 -0.64 3.09 3.72
N LYS A 47 0.58 3.56 3.98
CA LYS A 47 0.98 4.96 3.74
C LYS A 47 0.85 5.35 2.27
N VAL A 48 1.32 4.50 1.36
CA VAL A 48 1.21 4.72 -0.10
C VAL A 48 -0.26 4.74 -0.52
N GLY A 49 -1.08 3.81 -0.04
CA GLY A 49 -2.53 3.81 -0.29
C GLY A 49 -3.23 5.10 0.18
N LEU A 50 -2.79 5.68 1.30
CA LEU A 50 -3.30 6.97 1.77
C LEU A 50 -2.88 8.15 0.89
N LEU A 51 -1.66 8.13 0.33
CA LEU A 51 -1.23 9.14 -0.65
C LEU A 51 -2.03 9.05 -1.95
N CYS A 52 -2.30 7.84 -2.44
CA CYS A 52 -3.13 7.60 -3.62
C CYS A 52 -4.58 8.11 -3.46
N THR A 53 -5.05 8.25 -2.22
CA THR A 53 -6.39 8.71 -1.88
C THR A 53 -6.40 10.17 -1.38
N ALA A 54 -5.39 10.96 -1.74
CA ALA A 54 -5.38 12.39 -1.44
C ALA A 54 -6.62 13.09 -2.03
N PRO A 55 -7.25 14.02 -1.28
CA PRO A 55 -8.45 14.72 -1.74
C PRO A 55 -8.19 15.52 -3.02
N ASP A 56 -7.07 16.24 -3.08
CA ASP A 56 -6.62 16.92 -4.29
C ASP A 56 -5.96 15.91 -5.24
N PRO A 57 -6.42 15.79 -6.50
CA PRO A 57 -5.75 14.96 -7.50
C PRO A 57 -4.28 15.32 -7.74
N LEU A 58 -3.88 16.57 -7.53
CA LEU A 58 -2.50 17.03 -7.73
C LEU A 58 -1.55 16.55 -6.63
N ASP A 59 -2.07 16.20 -5.46
CA ASP A 59 -1.30 15.64 -4.34
C ASP A 59 -1.08 14.13 -4.47
N ARG A 60 -1.74 13.48 -5.45
CA ARG A 60 -1.61 12.04 -5.65
C ARG A 60 -0.30 11.73 -6.39
N PRO A 61 0.47 10.71 -5.95
CA PRO A 61 1.69 10.32 -6.64
C PRO A 61 1.38 9.75 -8.03
N THR A 62 2.34 9.84 -8.94
CA THR A 62 2.21 9.16 -10.24
C THR A 62 2.33 7.65 -10.05
N MET A 63 1.82 6.86 -11.00
CA MET A 63 2.00 5.39 -10.95
C MET A 63 3.47 4.98 -10.94
N SER A 64 4.34 5.74 -11.61
CA SER A 64 5.79 5.50 -11.57
C SER A 64 6.36 5.73 -10.16
N ASP A 65 5.93 6.80 -9.48
CA ASP A 65 6.34 7.06 -8.09
C ASP A 65 5.80 5.97 -7.15
N ILE A 66 4.56 5.51 -7.35
CA ILE A 66 3.95 4.42 -6.57
C ILE A 66 4.77 3.14 -6.72
N VAL A 67 5.11 2.75 -7.94
CA VAL A 67 5.94 1.56 -8.20
C VAL A 67 7.30 1.72 -7.54
N PHE A 68 7.95 2.88 -7.67
CA PHE A 68 9.23 3.14 -7.03
C PHE A 68 9.16 3.05 -5.49
N MET A 69 8.13 3.63 -4.88
CA MET A 69 7.91 3.54 -3.42
C MET A 69 7.71 2.10 -2.95
N LEU A 70 6.97 1.29 -3.71
CA LEU A 70 6.70 -0.11 -3.37
C LEU A 70 7.87 -1.06 -3.69
N GLU A 71 8.67 -0.77 -4.71
CA GLU A 71 9.87 -1.54 -5.06
C GLU A 71 10.99 -1.35 -4.05
N GLY A 72 11.00 -0.23 -3.30
CA GLY A 72 11.83 -0.09 -2.10
C GLY A 72 11.58 -1.17 -1.04
N CYS A 73 10.43 -1.84 -1.04
CA CYS A 73 10.17 -3.03 -0.20
C CYS A 73 10.76 -4.32 -0.76
N ARG A 74 11.01 -4.40 -2.08
CA ARG A 74 11.46 -5.65 -2.74
C ARG A 74 12.93 -6.00 -2.50
N VAL A 75 13.62 -5.39 -1.54
CA VAL A 75 15.00 -5.75 -1.19
C VAL A 75 15.02 -7.01 -0.30
N GLY A 76 14.27 -8.03 -0.71
CA GLY A 76 14.47 -9.43 -0.34
C GLY A 76 15.07 -10.17 -1.54
N PRO A 77 15.83 -11.26 -1.35
CA PRO A 77 16.43 -11.97 -2.46
C PRO A 77 15.33 -12.59 -3.35
N ASP A 78 15.43 -12.34 -4.64
CA ASP A 78 14.76 -13.04 -5.74
C ASP A 78 13.28 -12.72 -6.03
N ILE A 79 13.05 -11.58 -6.69
CA ILE A 79 12.02 -11.52 -7.74
C ILE A 79 12.67 -10.93 -9.00
N PRO A 80 12.84 -11.70 -10.10
CA PRO A 80 13.31 -11.13 -11.35
C PRO A 80 12.26 -10.12 -11.83
N SER A 81 12.68 -8.85 -11.87
CA SER A 81 11.91 -7.76 -12.46
C SER A 81 11.51 -8.16 -13.88
N SER A 82 10.21 -8.36 -14.12
CA SER A 82 9.68 -8.67 -15.44
C SER A 82 9.66 -7.40 -16.30
N ALA A 83 10.83 -6.84 -16.56
CA ALA A 83 11.01 -5.94 -17.69
C ALA A 83 11.17 -6.81 -18.94
N ASP A 84 10.05 -7.25 -19.51
CA ASP A 84 10.02 -7.66 -20.91
C ASP A 84 9.16 -6.64 -21.67
N PRO A 85 9.75 -5.82 -22.56
CA PRO A 85 9.01 -4.81 -23.30
C PRO A 85 8.14 -5.54 -24.33
N THR A 86 6.83 -5.29 -24.23
CA THR A 86 5.78 -5.67 -25.17
C THR A 86 6.25 -5.56 -26.63
N SER A 87 6.74 -6.67 -27.17
CA SER A 87 7.04 -6.86 -28.59
C SER A 87 6.16 -7.96 -29.14
N GLN A 88 4.85 -7.74 -29.18
CA GLN A 88 3.98 -8.54 -30.04
C GLN A 88 3.06 -7.59 -30.84
N PRO A 89 3.14 -7.58 -32.18
CA PRO A 89 2.20 -6.84 -32.99
C PRO A 89 0.84 -7.57 -32.99
N SER A 90 -0.24 -6.81 -32.93
CA SER A 90 -1.60 -7.34 -33.03
C SER A 90 -1.84 -7.99 -34.41
N PRO A 91 -2.55 -9.14 -34.50
CA PRO A 91 -2.96 -9.68 -35.78
C PRO A 91 -4.10 -8.85 -36.41
N ALA A 92 -4.12 -8.82 -37.74
CA ALA A 92 -5.14 -8.19 -38.58
C ALA A 92 -6.48 -8.94 -38.60
#